data_AF-A0A4Q2RUG4-F1
#
_entry.id   AF-A0A4Q2RUG4-F1
#
_cell.length_a   1.000
_cell.length_b   1.000
_cell.length_c   1.000
_cell.angle_alpha   90.00
_cell.angle_beta   90.00
_cell.angle_gamma   90.00
#
_symmetry.space_group_name_H-M   'P 1'
#
loop_
_entity.id
_entity.type
_entity.pdbx_description
1 polymer ?
#
loop_
_entity_poly.entity_id
_entity_poly.type
_entity_poly.pdbx_seq_one_letter_code
_entity_poly.pdbx_strand_id
1 'polypeptide(L)'
;MKTQYPTATWTVRQLCKDDGRTPEGVCFNPQECTTAAGVPGTRYTLYRDGEVFGTACLTADEERKVGDPPPIRILVLKAFENLDWPASELEVQPPDGRTLVNLDTNFYTSNTEATSIPVSLVQARVVVTAEPIAYRWHFGDGSSTTTTSPGAPYPDLDVAHVYETTDKVLVSVDTQYGAASFTVNGGPPEEIPSTIWINGEDQDLEVVEALPQLVVR
;
A
#
# COMPACT_ATOMS: atom_id res chain seq x y z
N MET A 1 13.94 -1.17 7.57
CA MET A 1 13.50 -1.98 8.74
C MET A 1 12.42 -2.92 8.23
N LYS A 2 12.48 -4.23 8.51
CA LYS A 2 11.45 -5.17 8.04
C LYS A 2 10.14 -4.80 8.73
N THR A 3 9.12 -4.36 7.97
CA THR A 3 7.78 -4.09 8.49
C THR A 3 7.22 -5.40 9.05
N GLN A 4 7.36 -5.59 10.36
CA GLN A 4 6.72 -6.69 11.07
C GLN A 4 5.27 -6.26 11.26
N TYR A 5 4.36 -6.83 10.47
CA TYR A 5 2.95 -6.60 10.70
C TYR A 5 2.59 -7.27 12.03
N PRO A 6 2.11 -6.51 13.03
CA PRO A 6 1.86 -7.06 14.35
C PRO A 6 0.64 -7.97 14.25
N THR A 7 0.86 -9.28 14.36
CA THR A 7 -0.20 -10.17 14.79
C THR A 7 -0.29 -10.04 16.29
N ALA A 8 -1.21 -9.19 16.74
CA ALA A 8 -1.52 -9.11 18.16
C ALA A 8 -1.89 -10.50 18.67
N THR A 9 -1.37 -10.88 19.83
CA THR A 9 -1.73 -12.15 20.47
C THR A 9 -3.03 -11.95 21.21
N TRP A 10 -4.08 -12.65 20.79
CA TRP A 10 -5.38 -12.60 21.44
C TRP A 10 -5.59 -13.80 22.34
N THR A 11 -6.04 -13.55 23.57
CA THR A 11 -6.46 -14.60 24.51
C THR A 11 -7.75 -14.18 25.20
N VAL A 12 -8.43 -15.15 25.81
CA VAL A 12 -9.68 -14.90 26.53
C VAL A 12 -9.69 -15.53 27.91
N ARG A 13 -10.44 -14.92 28.83
CA ARG A 13 -10.72 -15.48 30.15
C ARG A 13 -12.20 -15.34 30.46
N GLN A 14 -12.83 -16.42 30.90
CA GLN A 14 -14.24 -16.39 31.28
C GLN A 14 -14.48 -15.37 32.41
N LEU A 15 -15.58 -14.62 32.29
CA LEU A 15 -16.15 -13.80 33.34
C LEU A 15 -17.06 -14.66 34.21
N CYS A 16 -16.87 -14.59 35.52
CA CYS A 16 -17.67 -15.30 36.51
C CYS A 16 -18.79 -14.41 37.04
N LYS A 17 -19.93 -15.00 37.45
CA LYS A 17 -21.05 -14.24 38.03
C LYS A 17 -20.64 -13.54 39.36
N ASP A 18 -19.69 -14.11 40.11
CA ASP A 18 -19.13 -13.61 41.39
C ASP A 18 -17.64 -14.04 41.54
N ASP A 19 -17.11 -14.22 42.77
CA ASP A 19 -15.79 -14.80 43.09
C ASP A 19 -15.65 -16.30 42.76
N GLY A 20 -16.46 -16.81 41.81
CA GLY A 20 -16.56 -18.23 41.49
C GLY A 20 -15.41 -18.77 40.63
N ARG A 21 -14.18 -18.56 41.09
CA ARG A 21 -12.95 -19.12 40.52
C ARG A 21 -12.35 -20.18 41.44
N THR A 22 -11.74 -21.21 40.85
CA THR A 22 -10.86 -22.12 41.58
C THR A 22 -9.55 -21.42 41.96
N PRO A 23 -8.74 -21.97 42.88
CA PRO A 23 -7.40 -21.44 43.19
C PRO A 23 -6.48 -21.32 41.96
N GLU A 24 -6.70 -22.16 40.93
CA GLU A 24 -6.00 -22.14 39.64
C GLU A 24 -6.59 -21.11 38.65
N GLY A 25 -7.65 -20.40 39.05
CA GLY A 25 -8.26 -19.31 38.29
C GLY A 25 -9.35 -19.75 37.30
N VAL A 26 -9.78 -21.02 37.31
CA VAL A 26 -10.82 -21.54 36.43
C VAL A 26 -12.19 -21.08 36.91
N CYS A 27 -13.04 -20.56 36.00
CA CYS A 27 -14.39 -20.14 36.34
C CYS A 27 -15.33 -21.35 36.42
N PHE A 28 -16.03 -21.54 37.54
CA PHE A 28 -17.02 -22.62 37.66
C PHE A 28 -18.47 -22.14 37.57
N ASN A 29 -18.71 -20.82 37.56
CA ASN A 29 -20.01 -20.19 37.37
C ASN A 29 -19.98 -19.10 36.28
N PRO A 30 -19.68 -19.48 35.02
CA PRO A 30 -19.52 -18.52 33.94
C PRO A 30 -20.77 -17.66 33.72
N GLN A 31 -20.56 -16.39 33.36
CA GLN A 31 -21.65 -15.52 32.92
C GLN A 31 -22.12 -15.96 31.54
N GLU A 32 -23.37 -16.40 31.47
CA GLU A 32 -24.03 -16.69 30.20
C GLU A 32 -24.47 -15.39 29.52
N CYS A 33 -24.55 -15.42 28.19
CA CYS A 33 -24.99 -14.30 27.38
C CYS A 33 -25.58 -14.80 26.06
N THR A 34 -26.11 -13.88 25.26
CA THR A 34 -26.55 -14.17 23.89
C THR A 34 -25.66 -13.38 22.94
N THR A 35 -25.09 -14.05 21.93
CA THR A 35 -24.24 -13.39 20.93
C THR A 35 -25.07 -12.45 20.07
N ALA A 36 -24.41 -11.60 19.29
CA ALA A 36 -25.08 -10.72 18.33
C ALA A 36 -25.93 -11.49 17.29
N ALA A 37 -25.57 -12.75 17.02
CA ALA A 37 -26.32 -13.65 16.14
C ALA A 37 -27.52 -14.35 16.83
N GLY A 38 -27.80 -14.05 18.10
CA GLY A 38 -28.90 -14.66 18.85
C GLY A 38 -28.58 -16.04 19.43
N VAL A 39 -27.32 -16.47 19.43
CA VAL A 39 -26.90 -17.81 19.89
C VAL A 39 -26.48 -17.74 21.35
N PRO A 40 -26.83 -18.73 22.20
CA PRO A 40 -26.30 -18.82 23.57
C PRO A 40 -24.77 -18.86 23.59
N GLY A 41 -24.17 -18.08 24.47
CA GLY A 41 -22.72 -17.96 24.61
C GLY A 41 -22.29 -17.71 26.06
N THR A 42 -20.98 -17.58 26.25
CA THR A 42 -20.35 -17.24 27.53
C THR A 42 -19.64 -15.88 27.41
N ARG A 43 -19.65 -15.11 28.50
CA ARG A 43 -18.98 -13.81 28.56
C ARG A 43 -17.50 -13.99 28.88
N TYR A 44 -16.65 -13.37 28.09
CA TYR A 44 -15.19 -13.40 28.23
C TYR A 44 -14.61 -12.00 28.34
N THR A 45 -13.56 -11.85 29.15
CA THR A 45 -12.60 -10.76 29.01
C THR A 45 -11.66 -11.10 27.87
N LEU A 46 -11.56 -10.20 26.90
CA LEU A 46 -10.61 -10.27 25.80
C LEU A 46 -9.30 -9.62 26.22
N TYR A 47 -8.19 -10.28 25.93
CA TYR A 47 -6.86 -9.75 26.09
C TYR A 47 -6.21 -9.61 24.72
N ARG A 48 -5.57 -8.47 24.48
CA ARG A 48 -4.74 -8.20 23.32
C ARG A 48 -3.32 -7.94 23.81
N ASP A 49 -2.37 -8.75 23.37
CA ASP A 49 -0.96 -8.66 23.78
C ASP A 49 -0.78 -8.69 25.31
N GLY A 50 -1.66 -9.42 26.00
CA GLY A 50 -1.68 -9.56 27.46
C GLY A 50 -2.43 -8.47 28.21
N GLU A 51 -2.86 -7.39 27.53
CA GLU A 51 -3.62 -6.29 28.13
C GLU A 51 -5.13 -6.49 27.94
N VAL A 52 -5.93 -6.06 28.91
CA VAL A 52 -7.40 -6.13 28.80
C VAL A 52 -7.86 -5.21 27.68
N PHE A 53 -8.43 -5.80 26.63
CA PHE A 53 -8.99 -5.07 25.50
C PHE A 53 -10.46 -4.75 25.69
N GLY A 54 -11.21 -5.67 26.32
CA GLY A 54 -12.64 -5.48 26.55
C GLY A 54 -13.34 -6.79 26.92
N THR A 55 -14.64 -6.86 26.65
CA THR A 55 -15.46 -8.04 26.90
C THR A 55 -16.23 -8.45 25.66
N ALA A 56 -16.39 -9.75 25.43
CA ALA A 56 -17.22 -10.29 24.36
C ALA A 56 -18.12 -11.43 24.85
N CYS A 57 -19.25 -11.62 24.17
CA CYS A 57 -20.05 -12.82 24.28
C CYS A 57 -19.64 -13.77 23.16
N LEU A 58 -19.10 -14.94 23.50
CA LEU A 58 -18.57 -15.90 22.53
C LEU A 58 -19.25 -17.25 22.70
N THR A 59 -19.54 -17.93 21.60
CA THR A 59 -19.79 -19.36 21.56
C THR A 59 -18.50 -20.15 21.86
N ALA A 60 -18.62 -21.44 22.15
CA ALA A 60 -17.46 -22.31 22.37
C ALA A 60 -16.53 -22.39 21.14
N ASP A 61 -17.08 -22.30 19.92
CA ASP A 61 -16.27 -22.33 18.70
C ASP A 61 -15.56 -21.00 18.44
N GLU A 62 -16.21 -19.87 18.75
CA GLU A 62 -15.58 -18.54 18.65
C GLU A 62 -14.45 -18.40 19.67
N GLU A 63 -14.65 -18.86 20.91
CA GLU A 63 -13.62 -18.89 21.95
C GLU A 63 -12.36 -19.63 21.49
N ARG A 64 -12.50 -20.87 21.00
CA ARG A 64 -11.37 -21.68 20.51
C ARG A 64 -10.56 -20.97 19.43
N LYS A 65 -11.24 -20.16 18.61
CA LYS A 65 -10.65 -19.44 17.48
C LYS A 65 -10.06 -18.09 17.86
N VAL A 66 -10.23 -17.58 19.08
CA VAL A 66 -9.71 -16.24 19.43
C VAL A 66 -8.19 -16.17 19.27
N GLY A 67 -7.47 -17.25 19.59
CA GLY A 67 -6.03 -17.34 19.40
C GLY A 67 -5.59 -17.77 18.00
N ASP A 68 -6.52 -18.14 17.11
CA ASP A 68 -6.19 -18.59 15.77
C ASP A 68 -5.78 -17.38 14.91
N PRO A 69 -4.55 -17.35 14.37
CA PRO A 69 -4.16 -16.26 13.51
C PRO A 69 -5.02 -16.28 12.23
N PRO A 70 -5.33 -15.11 11.64
CA PRO A 70 -5.99 -15.06 10.35
C PRO A 70 -5.18 -15.83 9.29
N PRO A 71 -5.84 -16.40 8.27
CA PRO A 71 -5.13 -17.03 7.15
C PRO A 71 -4.12 -16.05 6.55
N ILE A 72 -2.89 -16.52 6.31
CA ILE A 72 -1.78 -15.66 5.87
C ILE A 72 -2.14 -14.83 4.64
N ARG A 73 -2.88 -15.39 3.69
CA ARG A 73 -3.37 -14.70 2.49
C ARG A 73 -4.14 -13.43 2.82
N ILE A 74 -5.02 -13.45 3.82
CA ILE A 74 -5.77 -12.26 4.24
C ILE A 74 -4.84 -11.18 4.79
N LEU A 75 -3.78 -11.59 5.50
CA LEU A 75 -2.77 -10.65 6.01
C LEU A 75 -1.94 -10.06 4.89
N VAL A 76 -1.56 -10.84 3.87
CA VAL A 76 -0.85 -10.33 2.69
C VAL A 76 -1.69 -9.30 1.95
N LEU A 77 -2.97 -9.60 1.67
CA LEU A 77 -3.85 -8.66 0.97
C LEU A 77 -4.00 -7.34 1.73
N LYS A 78 -4.09 -7.38 3.06
CA LYS A 78 -4.11 -6.18 3.90
C LYS A 78 -2.76 -5.45 3.94
N ALA A 79 -1.67 -6.21 3.90
CA ALA A 79 -0.32 -5.65 3.92
C ALA A 79 0.04 -4.96 2.61
N PHE A 80 -0.44 -5.48 1.47
CA PHE A 80 -0.08 -5.01 0.12
C PHE A 80 -0.19 -3.49 -0.04
N GLU A 81 -1.26 -2.89 0.49
CA GLU A 81 -1.52 -1.44 0.41
C GLU A 81 -0.56 -0.59 1.25
N ASN A 82 0.14 -1.19 2.22
CA ASN A 82 1.00 -0.51 3.18
C ASN A 82 2.48 -0.90 3.01
N LEU A 83 2.84 -1.62 1.94
CA LEU A 83 4.23 -1.89 1.64
C LEU A 83 4.91 -0.65 1.04
N ASP A 84 6.19 -0.48 1.33
CA ASP A 84 7.01 0.62 0.84
C ASP A 84 7.40 0.38 -0.63
N TRP A 85 6.42 0.51 -1.52
CA TRP A 85 6.63 0.48 -2.97
C TRP A 85 7.41 1.72 -3.42
N PRO A 86 8.38 1.58 -4.34
CA PRO A 86 9.17 2.72 -4.78
C PRO A 86 8.32 3.66 -5.64
N ALA A 87 8.48 4.97 -5.41
CA ALA A 87 7.99 5.98 -6.33
C ALA A 87 8.83 5.97 -7.61
N SER A 88 8.22 6.38 -8.73
CA SER A 88 8.97 6.61 -9.98
C SER A 88 9.74 7.92 -9.92
N GLU A 89 10.99 7.88 -10.37
CA GLU A 89 11.76 9.10 -10.66
C GLU A 89 11.27 9.67 -12.00
N LEU A 90 10.92 10.95 -12.00
CA LEU A 90 10.50 11.68 -13.21
C LEU A 90 11.73 12.22 -13.94
N GLU A 91 11.80 11.95 -15.24
CA GLU A 91 12.76 12.56 -16.14
C GLU A 91 12.03 13.52 -17.09
N VAL A 92 12.54 14.75 -17.22
CA VAL A 92 11.96 15.80 -18.06
C VAL A 92 12.98 16.23 -19.10
N GLN A 93 12.57 16.34 -20.37
CA GLN A 93 13.39 16.93 -21.43
C GLN A 93 12.71 18.16 -22.05
N PRO A 94 13.47 19.25 -22.28
CA PRO A 94 14.91 19.38 -22.07
C PRO A 94 15.32 19.37 -20.57
N PRO A 95 16.58 18.97 -20.27
CA PRO A 95 17.06 18.90 -18.89
C PRO A 95 17.18 20.30 -18.26
N ASP A 96 17.60 20.35 -16.99
CA ASP A 96 17.84 21.57 -16.20
C ASP A 96 16.58 22.31 -15.72
N GLY A 97 15.43 21.63 -15.66
CA GLY A 97 14.21 22.15 -15.01
C GLY A 97 13.61 23.36 -15.71
N ARG A 98 13.86 23.52 -17.02
CA ARG A 98 13.28 24.58 -17.83
C ARG A 98 12.76 24.01 -19.13
N THR A 99 11.62 24.51 -19.58
CA THR A 99 11.10 24.22 -20.91
C THR A 99 10.56 25.49 -21.58
N LEU A 100 10.25 25.41 -22.87
CA LEU A 100 9.73 26.53 -23.64
C LEU A 100 8.22 26.40 -23.82
N VAL A 101 7.53 27.53 -23.75
CA VAL A 101 6.14 27.62 -24.22
C VAL A 101 6.03 27.20 -25.68
N ASN A 102 4.90 26.60 -26.06
CA ASN A 102 4.56 26.17 -27.41
C ASN A 102 5.52 25.12 -28.03
N LEU A 103 6.33 24.43 -27.22
CA LEU A 103 7.14 23.29 -27.64
C LEU A 103 6.86 22.08 -26.77
N ASP A 104 7.08 20.89 -27.34
CA ASP A 104 6.95 19.63 -26.63
C ASP A 104 7.97 19.55 -25.49
N THR A 105 7.46 19.38 -24.28
CA THR A 105 8.23 18.96 -23.12
C THR A 105 8.02 17.47 -22.95
N ASN A 106 9.08 16.68 -22.97
CA ASN A 106 9.01 15.22 -22.85
C ASN A 106 9.08 14.79 -21.39
N PHE A 107 8.36 13.73 -21.05
CA PHE A 107 8.33 13.13 -19.72
C PHE A 107 8.53 11.62 -19.85
N TYR A 108 9.35 11.03 -19.00
CA TYR A 108 9.48 9.58 -18.91
C TYR A 108 9.99 9.16 -17.53
N THR A 109 9.99 7.85 -17.28
CA THR A 109 10.64 7.24 -16.11
C THR A 109 11.36 5.96 -16.51
N SER A 110 12.34 5.54 -15.71
CA SER A 110 13.04 4.26 -15.89
C SER A 110 12.47 3.14 -15.02
N ASN A 111 11.44 3.42 -14.22
CA ASN A 111 10.80 2.44 -13.34
C ASN A 111 9.90 1.48 -14.13
N THR A 112 10.49 0.42 -14.68
CA THR A 112 9.78 -0.57 -15.53
C THR A 112 9.82 -1.99 -14.97
N GLU A 113 10.65 -2.23 -13.96
CA GLU A 113 10.96 -3.57 -13.47
C GLU A 113 10.07 -3.98 -12.29
N ALA A 114 9.84 -5.29 -12.18
CA ALA A 114 9.13 -5.85 -11.03
C ALA A 114 9.92 -5.61 -9.73
N THR A 115 9.22 -5.12 -8.71
CA THR A 115 9.77 -4.90 -7.37
C THR A 115 9.33 -6.01 -6.44
N SER A 116 10.28 -6.56 -5.66
CA SER A 116 10.01 -7.60 -4.66
C SER A 116 10.30 -7.10 -3.24
N ILE A 117 9.29 -7.11 -2.38
CA ILE A 117 9.34 -6.64 -0.99
C ILE A 117 9.21 -7.83 -0.04
N PRO A 118 10.26 -8.17 0.73
CA PRO A 118 10.18 -9.21 1.75
C PRO A 118 9.51 -8.69 3.03
N VAL A 119 8.47 -9.39 3.47
CA VAL A 119 7.68 -9.08 4.67
C VAL A 119 7.59 -10.30 5.58
N SER A 120 7.57 -10.09 6.91
CA SER A 120 7.38 -11.16 7.89
C SER A 120 5.97 -11.08 8.48
N LEU A 121 5.15 -12.10 8.22
CA LEU A 121 3.75 -12.18 8.66
C LEU A 121 3.56 -13.47 9.46
N VAL A 122 3.13 -13.38 10.72
CA VAL A 122 2.83 -14.57 11.56
C VAL A 122 3.95 -15.61 11.56
N GLN A 123 5.21 -15.16 11.68
CA GLN A 123 6.42 -16.01 11.61
C GLN A 123 6.68 -16.68 10.25
N ALA A 124 5.87 -16.41 9.22
CA ALA A 124 6.15 -16.80 7.85
C ALA A 124 6.95 -15.72 7.12
N ARG A 125 7.88 -16.16 6.27
CA ARG A 125 8.57 -15.30 5.31
C ARG A 125 7.69 -15.16 4.08
N VAL A 126 7.21 -13.96 3.83
CA VAL A 126 6.46 -13.64 2.62
C VAL A 126 7.32 -12.75 1.74
N VAL A 127 7.30 -12.99 0.43
CA VAL A 127 7.83 -12.05 -0.56
C VAL A 127 6.68 -11.64 -1.44
N VAL A 128 6.40 -10.34 -1.49
CA VAL A 128 5.37 -9.75 -2.35
C VAL A 128 6.06 -9.10 -3.53
N THR A 129 5.64 -9.42 -4.75
CA THR A 129 6.22 -8.91 -5.99
C THR A 129 5.12 -8.22 -6.78
N ALA A 130 5.38 -7.03 -7.33
CA ALA A 130 4.48 -6.32 -8.23
C ALA A 130 5.28 -5.52 -9.27
N GLU A 131 4.67 -5.25 -10.41
CA GLU A 131 5.28 -4.48 -11.51
C GLU A 131 4.51 -3.18 -11.76
N PRO A 132 5.18 -2.12 -12.26
CA PRO A 132 4.50 -0.95 -12.79
C PRO A 132 3.61 -1.32 -13.98
N ILE A 133 2.32 -1.01 -13.91
CA ILE A 133 1.34 -1.31 -14.98
C ILE A 133 0.73 -0.05 -15.61
N ALA A 134 0.87 1.10 -14.94
CA ALA A 134 0.37 2.38 -15.43
C ALA A 134 1.11 3.56 -14.76
N TYR A 135 1.15 4.69 -15.46
CA TYR A 135 1.81 5.91 -15.03
C TYR A 135 0.84 7.08 -15.21
N ARG A 136 0.66 7.89 -14.18
CA ARG A 136 -0.15 9.11 -14.24
C ARG A 136 0.77 10.32 -14.14
N TRP A 137 0.86 11.05 -15.23
CA TRP A 137 1.72 12.22 -15.38
C TRP A 137 0.93 13.46 -15.02
N HIS A 138 1.46 14.25 -14.10
CA HIS A 138 0.92 15.56 -13.72
C HIS A 138 1.85 16.63 -14.28
N PHE A 139 1.30 17.53 -15.10
CA PHE A 139 2.09 18.58 -15.76
C PHE A 139 2.09 19.90 -14.97
N GLY A 140 1.43 19.93 -13.81
CA GLY A 140 1.48 21.06 -12.88
C GLY A 140 0.70 22.32 -13.31
N ASP A 141 0.18 22.37 -14.54
CA ASP A 141 -0.74 23.41 -15.04
C ASP A 141 -2.23 23.03 -14.88
N GLY A 142 -2.51 21.97 -14.13
CA GLY A 142 -3.85 21.40 -13.94
C GLY A 142 -4.21 20.31 -14.95
N SER A 143 -3.39 20.08 -15.97
CA SER A 143 -3.54 18.95 -16.88
C SER A 143 -2.77 17.70 -16.40
N SER A 144 -3.27 16.54 -16.81
CA SER A 144 -2.66 15.24 -16.50
C SER A 144 -3.02 14.23 -17.58
N THR A 145 -2.18 13.21 -17.76
CA THR A 145 -2.49 12.06 -18.61
C THR A 145 -2.12 10.75 -17.93
N THR A 146 -2.68 9.63 -18.38
CA THR A 146 -2.35 8.30 -17.86
C THR A 146 -2.00 7.37 -19.00
N THR A 147 -0.88 6.68 -18.88
CA THR A 147 -0.33 5.77 -19.89
C THR A 147 0.00 4.41 -19.29
N THR A 148 0.07 3.37 -20.12
CA THR A 148 0.67 2.08 -19.75
C THR A 148 2.16 2.02 -20.09
N SER A 149 2.63 2.94 -20.94
CA SER A 149 4.05 3.12 -21.26
C SER A 149 4.72 4.03 -20.23
N PRO A 150 5.97 3.78 -19.82
CA PRO A 150 6.76 4.65 -18.95
C PRO A 150 7.25 5.93 -19.66
N GLY A 151 6.82 6.18 -20.90
CA GLY A 151 7.40 7.19 -21.77
C GLY A 151 8.71 6.70 -22.39
N ALA A 152 9.35 7.58 -23.16
CA ALA A 152 10.63 7.30 -23.78
C ALA A 152 11.43 8.60 -23.96
N PRO A 153 12.77 8.55 -23.85
CA PRO A 153 13.60 9.71 -24.16
C PRO A 153 13.45 10.14 -25.63
N TYR A 154 13.80 11.39 -25.94
CA TYR A 154 13.94 11.84 -27.32
C TYR A 154 14.83 10.87 -28.12
N PRO A 155 14.48 10.53 -29.39
CA PRO A 155 13.48 11.18 -30.24
C PRO A 155 12.07 10.62 -30.19
N ASP A 156 11.80 9.58 -29.40
CA ASP A 156 10.50 8.88 -29.45
C ASP A 156 9.36 9.75 -28.88
N LEU A 157 9.64 10.53 -27.83
CA LEU A 157 8.72 11.53 -27.26
C LEU A 157 7.32 10.97 -26.92
N ASP A 158 7.28 9.74 -26.37
CA ASP A 158 6.04 9.00 -26.17
C ASP A 158 5.05 9.69 -25.23
N VAL A 159 5.54 10.43 -24.23
CA VAL A 159 4.73 11.30 -23.36
C VAL A 159 5.24 12.72 -23.43
N ALA A 160 4.53 13.57 -24.17
CA ALA A 160 4.86 14.97 -24.32
C ALA A 160 3.68 15.87 -23.89
N HIS A 161 4.02 17.06 -23.40
CA HIS A 161 3.07 18.12 -23.07
C HIS A 161 3.55 19.47 -23.58
N VAL A 162 2.61 20.30 -24.05
CA VAL A 162 2.89 21.64 -24.56
C VAL A 162 2.28 22.66 -23.61
N TYR A 163 3.12 23.50 -23.03
CA TYR A 163 2.66 24.60 -22.18
C TYR A 163 2.34 25.85 -23.02
N GLU A 164 1.17 26.45 -22.80
CA GLU A 164 0.71 27.63 -23.55
C GLU A 164 1.14 28.97 -22.93
N THR A 165 1.50 28.96 -21.66
CA THR A 165 1.84 30.17 -20.89
C THR A 165 3.09 29.95 -20.04
N THR A 166 3.85 31.02 -19.80
CA THR A 166 5.00 30.96 -18.90
C THR A 166 4.55 30.84 -17.44
N ASP A 167 5.09 29.88 -16.70
CA ASP A 167 4.78 29.69 -15.28
C ASP A 167 5.87 28.85 -14.59
N LYS A 168 5.80 28.76 -13.27
CA LYS A 168 6.53 27.76 -12.47
C LYS A 168 5.54 26.69 -12.01
N VAL A 169 5.73 25.47 -12.50
CA VAL A 169 4.82 24.35 -12.25
C VAL A 169 5.54 23.25 -11.48
N LEU A 170 4.76 22.46 -10.73
CA LEU A 170 5.22 21.24 -10.08
C LEU A 170 4.77 20.04 -10.92
N VAL A 171 5.73 19.31 -11.47
CA VAL A 171 5.47 18.12 -12.29
C VAL A 171 5.78 16.86 -11.50
N SER A 172 5.03 15.79 -11.72
CA SER A 172 5.25 14.50 -11.06
C SER A 172 4.68 13.33 -11.86
N VAL A 173 5.11 12.11 -11.53
CA VAL A 173 4.54 10.88 -12.09
C VAL A 173 4.16 9.90 -10.97
N ASP A 174 2.87 9.62 -10.86
CA ASP A 174 2.40 8.53 -10.01
C ASP A 174 2.50 7.20 -10.75
N THR A 175 2.77 6.13 -10.03
CA THR A 175 2.92 4.79 -10.60
C THR A 175 1.90 3.84 -10.00
N GLN A 176 1.19 3.13 -10.86
CA GLN A 176 0.31 2.06 -10.45
C GLN A 176 1.07 0.74 -10.46
N TYR A 177 1.19 0.10 -9.30
CA TYR A 177 1.71 -1.25 -9.18
C TYR A 177 0.59 -2.27 -9.30
N GLY A 178 0.82 -3.31 -10.10
CA GLY A 178 -0.12 -4.39 -10.39
C GLY A 178 0.59 -5.69 -10.78
N ALA A 179 -0.17 -6.61 -11.40
CA ALA A 179 0.23 -8.01 -11.66
C ALA A 179 0.96 -8.63 -10.45
N ALA A 180 0.40 -8.38 -9.27
CA ALA A 180 1.08 -8.64 -8.03
C ALA A 180 0.90 -10.09 -7.61
N SER A 181 1.95 -10.69 -7.05
CA SER A 181 1.91 -12.03 -6.49
C SER A 181 2.68 -12.08 -5.16
N PHE A 182 2.47 -13.14 -4.39
CA PHE A 182 3.27 -13.40 -3.20
C PHE A 182 3.65 -14.86 -3.07
N THR A 183 4.80 -15.12 -2.45
CA THR A 183 5.22 -16.46 -2.04
C THR A 183 5.25 -16.56 -0.52
N VAL A 184 4.90 -17.73 0.02
CA VAL A 184 5.00 -18.03 1.46
C VAL A 184 6.07 -19.09 1.67
N ASN A 185 7.10 -18.75 2.46
CA ASN A 185 8.21 -19.63 2.81
C ASN A 185 8.88 -20.30 1.58
N GLY A 186 8.91 -19.60 0.44
CA GLY A 186 9.48 -20.12 -0.82
C GLY A 186 8.56 -21.12 -1.56
N GLY A 187 7.28 -21.20 -1.19
CA GLY A 187 6.26 -21.94 -1.93
C GLY A 187 5.90 -21.29 -3.28
N PRO A 188 4.92 -21.86 -4.00
CA PRO A 188 4.46 -21.31 -5.28
C PRO A 188 3.88 -19.90 -5.12
N PRO A 189 3.96 -19.06 -6.16
CA PRO A 189 3.34 -17.74 -6.14
C PRO A 189 1.81 -17.84 -6.14
N GLU A 190 1.17 -16.97 -5.37
CA GLU A 190 -0.26 -16.73 -5.36
C GLU A 190 -0.56 -15.29 -5.79
N GLU A 191 -1.56 -15.11 -6.64
CA GLU A 191 -1.94 -13.80 -7.18
C GLU A 191 -2.63 -12.91 -6.14
N ILE A 192 -2.31 -11.61 -6.23
CA ILE A 192 -2.95 -10.50 -5.51
C ILE A 192 -3.82 -9.75 -6.53
N PRO A 193 -5.15 -9.88 -6.48
CA PRO A 193 -6.06 -9.23 -7.42
C PRO A 193 -6.31 -7.77 -6.99
N SER A 194 -5.25 -7.01 -6.78
CA SER A 194 -5.30 -5.63 -6.30
C SER A 194 -4.17 -4.83 -6.92
N THR A 195 -4.38 -3.52 -7.00
CA THR A 195 -3.40 -2.56 -7.50
C THR A 195 -3.29 -1.42 -6.52
N ILE A 196 -2.17 -0.71 -6.53
CA ILE A 196 -1.95 0.46 -5.69
C ILE A 196 -1.29 1.59 -6.48
N TRP A 197 -1.72 2.82 -6.25
CA TRP A 197 -1.06 4.02 -6.75
C TRP A 197 -0.05 4.52 -5.72
N ILE A 198 1.17 4.74 -6.19
CA ILE A 198 2.25 5.34 -5.43
C ILE A 198 2.54 6.70 -6.06
N ASN A 199 2.44 7.75 -5.25
CA ASN A 199 2.66 9.10 -5.73
C ASN A 199 4.15 9.34 -6.00
N GLY A 200 4.44 10.04 -7.10
CA GLY A 200 5.78 10.54 -7.39
C GLY A 200 6.18 11.70 -6.49
N GLU A 201 7.48 12.01 -6.44
CA GLU A 201 7.94 13.28 -5.87
C GLU A 201 7.69 14.41 -6.88
N ASP A 202 7.31 15.59 -6.36
CA ASP A 202 7.15 16.79 -7.19
C ASP A 202 8.53 17.36 -7.57
N GLN A 203 8.66 17.72 -8.85
CA GLN A 203 9.83 18.39 -9.41
C GLN A 203 9.44 19.79 -9.93
N ASP A 204 10.26 20.79 -9.62
CA ASP A 204 10.10 22.14 -10.17
C ASP A 204 10.42 22.16 -11.68
N LEU A 205 9.54 22.79 -12.47
CA LEU A 205 9.75 23.09 -13.87
C LEU A 205 9.38 24.54 -14.16
N GLU A 206 10.32 25.31 -14.72
CA GLU A 206 10.07 26.69 -15.15
C GLU A 206 9.81 26.74 -16.66
N VAL A 207 8.59 27.12 -17.02
CA VAL A 207 8.16 27.32 -18.40
C VAL A 207 8.49 28.75 -18.81
N VAL A 208 9.38 28.92 -19.77
CA VAL A 208 9.85 30.24 -20.22
C VAL A 208 9.51 30.50 -21.69
N GLU A 209 9.54 31.76 -22.07
CA GLU A 209 9.51 32.18 -23.46
C GLU A 209 10.94 32.42 -23.96
N ALA A 210 11.21 32.09 -25.22
CA ALA A 210 12.44 32.45 -25.91
C ALA A 210 12.14 33.30 -27.14
N LEU A 211 12.88 34.40 -27.28
CA LEU A 211 12.82 35.23 -28.48
C LEU A 211 13.81 34.70 -29.52
N PRO A 212 13.40 34.49 -30.77
CA PRO A 212 14.31 34.07 -31.83
C PRO A 212 15.39 35.15 -32.05
N GLN A 213 16.66 34.73 -32.08
CA GLN A 213 17.78 35.59 -32.47
C GLN A 213 18.37 35.12 -33.79
N LEU A 214 18.49 36.05 -34.74
CA LEU A 214 19.21 35.79 -35.97
C LEU A 214 20.72 35.80 -35.70
N VAL A 215 21.37 34.65 -35.86
CA VAL A 215 22.83 34.54 -35.84
C VAL A 215 23.34 34.61 -37.27
N VAL A 216 23.97 35.73 -37.63
CA VAL A 216 24.66 35.87 -38.92
C VAL A 216 26.03 35.21 -38.77
N ARG A 217 26.29 34.15 -39.54
CA ARG A 217 27.62 33.53 -39.67
C ARG A 217 28.33 34.03 -40.92
#